data_AF-A0A951S5F3-F1
#
_entry.id   AF-A0A951S5F3-F1
#
_cell.length_a   1.000
_cell.length_b   1.000
_cell.length_c   1.000
_cell.angle_alpha   90.00
_cell.angle_beta   90.00
_cell.angle_gamma   90.00
#
_symmetry.space_group_name_H-M   'P 1'
#
loop_
_entity.id
_entity.type
_entity.pdbx_description
1 polymer ?
#
loop_
_entity_poly.entity_id
_entity_poly.type
_entity_poly.pdbx_seq_one_letter_code
_entity_poly.pdbx_strand_id
1 'polypeptide(L)'
;MATISSVGLRQSLALIKKAYQNAGRNPITTASDLKLIVPVVTNKTSYTFPVLVGDDTFNFPEGILLNRADAFTATEMGLFIGKKTSDNDTTYDLFSYPNNDEFGATDSDTFKTLFNHATIDITINNVQYLQNYSVSRMRTVGITQQKVGQQEEFNATYGFYPMVPTLQFSGTNKSTVTLNLPSSLTAAGSGSYVIILQFRGFLSLGASNLNK
;
A
#
# COMPACT_ATOMS: atom_id res chain seq x y z
N MET A 1 7.19 18.39 -0.83
CA MET A 1 6.11 17.40 -0.94
C MET A 1 5.47 17.56 -2.31
N ALA A 2 5.53 16.54 -3.16
CA ALA A 2 5.09 16.65 -4.55
C ALA A 2 3.59 16.35 -4.63
N THR A 3 2.76 17.39 -4.61
CA THR A 3 1.34 17.27 -4.96
C THR A 3 1.26 16.87 -6.43
N ILE A 4 0.72 15.69 -6.74
CA ILE A 4 0.45 15.34 -8.14
C ILE A 4 -0.55 16.37 -8.66
N SER A 5 -0.15 17.12 -9.68
CA SER A 5 -1.05 18.08 -10.31
C SER A 5 -2.22 17.31 -10.92
N SER A 6 -3.43 17.89 -10.87
CA SER A 6 -4.61 17.31 -11.54
C SER A 6 -4.37 17.07 -13.05
N VAL A 7 -3.33 17.68 -13.63
CA VAL A 7 -2.86 17.44 -14.99
C VAL A 7 -2.19 16.08 -15.12
N GLY A 8 -1.32 15.68 -14.18
CA GLY A 8 -0.65 14.38 -14.18
C GLY A 8 -1.65 13.21 -14.12
N LEU A 9 -2.63 13.28 -13.23
CA LEU A 9 -3.69 12.25 -13.14
C LEU A 9 -4.53 12.17 -14.42
N ARG A 10 -4.84 13.31 -15.04
CA ARG A 10 -5.57 13.35 -16.32
C ARG A 10 -4.76 12.75 -17.47
N GLN A 11 -3.45 12.99 -17.50
CA GLN A 11 -2.55 12.37 -18.47
C GLN A 11 -2.47 10.85 -18.29
N SER A 12 -2.33 10.37 -17.05
CA SER A 12 -2.37 8.94 -16.75
C SER A 12 -3.68 8.30 -17.20
N LEU A 13 -4.83 8.91 -16.92
CA LEU A 13 -6.12 8.41 -17.37
C LEU A 13 -6.23 8.36 -18.91
N ALA A 14 -5.76 9.40 -19.60
CA ALA A 14 -5.76 9.44 -21.06
C ALA A 14 -4.87 8.34 -21.68
N LEU A 15 -3.69 8.11 -21.10
CA LEU A 15 -2.78 7.04 -21.50
C LEU A 15 -3.39 5.65 -21.27
N ILE A 16 -4.02 5.42 -20.11
CA ILE A 16 -4.72 4.17 -19.79
C ILE A 16 -5.84 3.91 -20.81
N LYS A 17 -6.68 4.92 -21.09
CA LYS A 17 -7.75 4.79 -22.10
C LYS A 17 -7.20 4.47 -23.49
N LYS A 18 -6.12 5.15 -23.90
CA LYS A 18 -5.47 4.89 -25.19
C LYS A 18 -4.90 3.47 -25.26
N ALA A 19 -4.29 2.97 -24.18
CA ALA A 19 -3.78 1.61 -24.11
C ALA A 19 -4.89 0.57 -24.30
N TYR A 20 -6.05 0.73 -23.64
CA TYR A 20 -7.19 -0.15 -23.85
C TYR A 20 -7.78 -0.04 -25.25
N GLN A 21 -7.89 1.17 -25.81
CA GLN A 21 -8.38 1.37 -27.18
C GLN A 21 -7.48 0.68 -28.21
N ASN A 22 -6.16 0.75 -28.04
CA ASN A 22 -5.21 0.04 -28.91
C ASN A 22 -5.38 -1.49 -28.83
N ALA A 23 -5.84 -2.00 -27.69
CA ALA A 23 -6.19 -3.40 -27.49
C ALA A 23 -7.65 -3.74 -27.91
N GLY A 24 -8.37 -2.80 -28.55
CA GLY A 24 -9.75 -2.99 -28.98
C GLY A 24 -10.77 -3.05 -27.84
N ARG A 25 -10.44 -2.48 -26.66
CA ARG A 25 -11.28 -2.49 -25.46
C ARG A 25 -11.67 -1.07 -25.03
N ASN A 26 -12.82 -0.94 -24.38
CA ASN A 26 -13.28 0.33 -23.79
C ASN A 26 -13.88 0.12 -22.39
N PRO A 27 -13.09 -0.32 -21.40
CA PRO A 27 -13.60 -0.55 -20.05
C PRO A 27 -13.91 0.76 -19.34
N ILE A 28 -14.93 0.74 -18.48
CA ILE A 28 -15.23 1.86 -17.58
C ILE A 28 -14.06 1.99 -16.60
N THR A 29 -13.39 3.14 -16.62
CA THR A 29 -12.21 3.41 -15.78
C THR A 29 -12.54 4.53 -14.79
N THR A 30 -12.37 4.24 -13.50
CA THR A 30 -12.75 5.12 -12.38
C THR A 30 -11.60 5.23 -11.39
N ALA A 31 -11.56 6.33 -10.63
CA ALA A 31 -10.60 6.45 -9.53
C ALA A 31 -10.95 5.46 -8.42
N SER A 32 -9.96 4.76 -7.89
CA SER A 32 -10.15 3.73 -6.86
C SER A 32 -8.83 3.46 -6.13
N ASP A 33 -8.92 2.68 -5.07
CA ASP A 33 -7.81 2.30 -4.20
C ASP A 33 -7.75 0.78 -4.05
N LEU A 34 -6.53 0.25 -3.86
CA LEU A 34 -6.32 -1.08 -3.28
C LEU A 34 -5.73 -0.89 -1.89
N LYS A 35 -6.27 -1.60 -0.89
CA LYS A 35 -5.80 -1.56 0.49
C LYS A 35 -5.44 -2.97 0.92
N LEU A 36 -4.15 -3.28 0.87
CA LEU A 36 -3.63 -4.61 1.14
C LEU A 36 -3.12 -4.66 2.58
N ILE A 37 -3.56 -5.66 3.35
CA ILE A 37 -3.35 -5.70 4.80
C ILE A 37 -2.72 -7.04 5.20
N VAL A 38 -1.74 -6.98 6.08
CA VAL A 38 -1.12 -8.17 6.68
C VAL A 38 -0.89 -7.93 8.18
N PRO A 39 -1.06 -8.96 9.04
CA PRO A 39 -0.70 -8.82 10.45
C PRO A 39 0.82 -8.77 10.61
N VAL A 40 1.30 -8.02 11.60
CA VAL A 40 2.69 -8.11 12.05
C VAL A 40 2.87 -9.45 12.75
N VAL A 41 3.89 -10.22 12.35
CA VAL A 41 4.16 -11.55 12.91
C VAL A 41 5.58 -11.59 13.44
N THR A 42 5.74 -12.09 14.67
CA THR A 42 7.03 -12.27 15.33
C THR A 42 7.97 -13.11 14.47
N ASN A 43 9.26 -12.74 14.42
CA ASN A 43 10.30 -13.44 13.66
C ASN A 43 10.12 -13.46 12.13
N LYS A 44 9.16 -12.69 11.59
CA LYS A 44 8.96 -12.55 10.14
C LYS A 44 9.68 -11.31 9.61
N THR A 45 10.50 -11.52 8.57
CA THR A 45 11.25 -10.46 7.87
C THR A 45 10.70 -10.17 6.47
N SER A 46 9.80 -10.99 5.94
CA SER A 46 9.22 -10.80 4.62
C SER A 46 7.71 -10.93 4.68
N TYR A 47 7.00 -9.93 4.17
CA TYR A 47 5.54 -9.84 4.21
C TYR A 47 5.00 -9.79 2.78
N THR A 48 4.25 -10.83 2.40
CA THR A 48 3.56 -10.88 1.11
C THR A 48 2.12 -10.40 1.27
N PHE A 49 1.75 -9.39 0.50
CA PHE A 49 0.41 -8.81 0.50
C PHE A 49 -0.49 -9.54 -0.50
N PRO A 50 -1.71 -9.94 -0.11
CA PRO A 50 -2.69 -10.45 -1.06
C PRO A 50 -3.14 -9.30 -1.97
N VAL A 51 -3.15 -9.51 -3.29
CA VAL A 51 -3.62 -8.51 -4.26
C VAL A 51 -5.03 -8.83 -4.74
N LEU A 52 -5.32 -10.11 -4.96
CA LEU A 52 -6.61 -10.57 -5.49
C LEU A 52 -7.53 -11.03 -4.38
N VAL A 53 -8.83 -10.87 -4.59
CA VAL A 53 -9.86 -11.44 -3.72
C VAL A 53 -9.70 -12.97 -3.69
N GLY A 54 -9.61 -13.52 -2.47
CA GLY A 54 -9.44 -14.96 -2.22
C GLY A 54 -7.98 -15.44 -2.18
N ASP A 55 -7.00 -14.55 -2.30
CA ASP A 55 -5.58 -14.85 -2.06
C ASP A 55 -5.16 -14.53 -0.60
N ASP A 56 -6.04 -13.91 0.17
CA ASP A 56 -5.81 -13.52 1.56
C ASP A 56 -5.89 -14.71 2.51
N THR A 57 -4.83 -14.90 3.32
CA THR A 57 -4.83 -15.88 4.41
C THR A 57 -5.54 -15.35 5.65
N PHE A 58 -5.47 -14.02 5.84
CA PHE A 58 -6.11 -13.30 6.94
C PHE A 58 -7.17 -12.39 6.33
N ASN A 59 -8.44 -12.70 6.58
CA ASN A 59 -9.56 -11.94 6.05
C ASN A 59 -9.75 -10.66 6.87
N PHE A 60 -9.26 -9.54 6.32
CA PHE A 60 -9.48 -8.21 6.88
C PHE A 60 -10.66 -7.55 6.13
N PRO A 61 -11.83 -7.35 6.78
CA PRO A 61 -13.01 -6.78 6.13
C PRO A 61 -12.80 -5.35 5.63
N GLU A 62 -11.85 -4.62 6.21
CA GLU A 62 -11.45 -3.27 5.79
C GLU A 62 -10.41 -3.27 4.66
N GLY A 63 -10.00 -4.45 4.17
CA GLY A 63 -9.15 -4.61 3.00
C GLY A 63 -9.91 -4.37 1.70
N ILE A 64 -9.23 -3.80 0.71
CA ILE A 64 -9.79 -3.56 -0.62
C ILE A 64 -8.88 -4.28 -1.62
N LEU A 65 -9.31 -5.45 -2.06
CA LEU A 65 -8.57 -6.32 -2.97
C LEU A 65 -9.15 -6.26 -4.39
N LEU A 66 -8.33 -6.62 -5.38
CA LEU A 66 -8.72 -6.61 -6.78
C LEU A 66 -9.56 -7.84 -7.13
N ASN A 67 -10.72 -7.63 -7.75
CA ASN A 67 -11.51 -8.74 -8.30
C ASN A 67 -10.81 -9.36 -9.51
N ARG A 68 -10.99 -10.67 -9.70
CA ARG A 68 -10.37 -11.42 -10.81
C ARG A 68 -10.80 -10.97 -12.21
N ALA A 69 -11.94 -10.31 -12.34
CA ALA A 69 -12.42 -9.79 -13.62
C ALA A 69 -11.84 -8.41 -13.98
N ASP A 70 -11.24 -7.70 -13.03
CA ASP A 70 -10.86 -6.31 -13.15
C ASP A 70 -9.35 -6.11 -13.31
N ALA A 71 -8.95 -4.89 -13.66
CA ALA A 71 -7.56 -4.45 -13.66
C ALA A 71 -7.42 -3.11 -12.93
N PHE A 72 -6.30 -2.90 -12.25
CA PHE A 72 -6.01 -1.70 -11.48
C PHE A 72 -4.65 -1.13 -11.87
N THR A 73 -4.61 0.15 -12.21
CA THR A 73 -3.36 0.87 -12.50
C THR A 73 -3.01 1.77 -11.32
N ALA A 74 -1.93 1.42 -10.60
CA ALA A 74 -1.40 2.17 -9.47
C ALA A 74 -0.56 3.37 -9.93
N THR A 75 -0.92 4.54 -9.43
CA THR A 75 -0.21 5.81 -9.65
C THR A 75 0.52 6.30 -8.40
N GLU A 76 0.05 5.91 -7.21
CA GLU A 76 0.67 6.25 -5.94
C GLU A 76 0.68 5.03 -5.03
N MET A 77 1.64 5.00 -4.11
CA MET A 77 1.79 3.98 -3.09
C MET A 77 2.00 4.64 -1.73
N GLY A 78 1.35 4.11 -0.70
CA GLY A 78 1.56 4.49 0.69
C GLY A 78 1.70 3.26 1.57
N LEU A 79 2.52 3.36 2.61
CA LEU A 79 2.72 2.32 3.61
C LEU A 79 2.38 2.87 5.00
N PHE A 80 1.57 2.13 5.74
CA PHE A 80 1.07 2.53 7.05
C PHE A 80 1.13 1.38 8.05
N ILE A 81 1.19 1.73 9.32
CA ILE A 81 0.96 0.81 10.44
C ILE A 81 -0.41 1.11 11.04
N GLY A 82 -1.20 0.06 11.26
CA GLY A 82 -2.40 0.13 12.09
C GLY A 82 -2.14 -0.47 13.46
N LYS A 83 -2.50 0.26 14.53
CA LYS A 83 -2.48 -0.25 15.90
C LYS A 83 -3.90 -0.62 16.32
N LYS A 84 -4.17 -1.92 16.40
CA LYS A 84 -5.48 -2.44 16.75
C LYS A 84 -5.60 -2.59 18.26
N THR A 85 -6.80 -2.40 18.79
CA THR A 85 -7.11 -2.72 20.20
C THR A 85 -7.35 -4.21 20.42
N SER A 86 -7.71 -4.94 19.35
CA SER A 86 -7.83 -6.40 19.29
C SER A 86 -7.72 -6.88 17.85
N ASP A 87 -7.54 -8.18 17.62
CA ASP A 87 -7.36 -8.73 16.26
C ASP A 87 -8.56 -8.49 15.32
N ASN A 88 -9.76 -8.27 15.86
CA ASN A 88 -10.99 -8.04 15.10
C ASN A 88 -11.37 -6.56 14.95
N ASP A 89 -10.60 -5.65 15.55
CA ASP A 89 -10.86 -4.20 15.48
C ASP A 89 -10.68 -3.69 14.04
N THR A 90 -11.61 -2.89 13.54
CA THR A 90 -11.53 -2.26 12.20
C THR A 90 -11.50 -0.74 12.26
N THR A 91 -11.42 -0.18 13.47
CA THR A 91 -11.59 1.25 13.77
C THR A 91 -10.30 1.94 14.19
N TYR A 92 -9.16 1.31 13.90
CA TYR A 92 -7.84 1.81 14.26
C TYR A 92 -7.33 2.90 13.31
N ASP A 93 -6.47 3.76 13.84
CA ASP A 93 -5.80 4.80 13.06
C ASP A 93 -4.61 4.26 12.25
N LEU A 94 -4.31 4.96 11.16
CA LEU A 94 -3.21 4.64 10.25
C LEU A 94 -2.04 5.61 10.46
N PHE A 95 -0.85 5.06 10.68
CA PHE A 95 0.36 5.84 10.95
C PHE A 95 1.40 5.65 9.84
N SER A 96 1.87 6.76 9.25
CA SER A 96 2.97 6.79 8.26
C SER A 96 4.37 6.89 8.89
N TYR A 97 4.43 6.89 10.23
CA TYR A 97 5.65 6.86 11.01
C TYR A 97 5.35 6.33 12.41
N PRO A 98 6.33 5.72 13.10
CA PRO A 98 6.14 5.29 14.47
C PRO A 98 6.37 6.46 15.43
N ASN A 99 5.31 6.86 16.14
CA ASN A 99 5.40 7.87 17.19
C ASN A 99 5.51 7.16 18.56
N ASN A 100 6.25 7.75 19.50
CA ASN A 100 6.48 7.11 20.80
C ASN A 100 5.25 7.21 21.73
N ASP A 101 4.35 8.17 21.50
CA ASP A 101 3.19 8.40 22.34
C ASP A 101 2.12 7.30 22.13
N GLU A 102 1.94 6.86 20.89
CA GLU A 102 1.01 5.80 20.51
C GLU A 102 1.64 4.42 20.63
N PHE A 103 2.87 4.22 20.18
CA PHE A 103 3.49 2.89 20.14
C PHE A 103 4.32 2.56 21.38
N GLY A 104 4.68 3.55 22.20
CA GLY A 104 5.71 3.38 23.22
C GLY A 104 7.12 3.29 22.63
N ALA A 105 8.14 3.46 23.47
CA ALA A 105 9.53 3.57 23.00
C ALA A 105 10.03 2.31 22.26
N THR A 106 9.75 1.12 22.80
CA THR A 106 10.24 -0.16 22.29
C THR A 106 9.66 -0.50 20.91
N ASP A 107 8.34 -0.40 20.75
CA ASP A 107 7.70 -0.74 19.47
C ASP A 107 8.00 0.32 18.43
N SER A 108 8.05 1.60 18.83
CA SER A 108 8.42 2.68 17.93
C SER A 108 9.82 2.49 17.33
N ASP A 109 10.82 2.14 18.15
CA ASP A 109 12.17 1.85 17.66
C ASP A 109 12.19 0.65 16.70
N THR A 110 11.36 -0.36 16.97
CA THR A 110 11.21 -1.52 16.08
C THR A 110 10.61 -1.11 14.74
N PHE A 111 9.55 -0.32 14.74
CA PHE A 111 8.89 0.15 13.52
C PHE A 111 9.71 1.20 12.75
N LYS A 112 10.72 1.84 13.35
CA LYS A 112 11.68 2.65 12.58
C LYS A 112 12.41 1.81 11.53
N THR A 113 12.63 0.52 11.80
CA THR A 113 13.27 -0.38 10.82
C THR A 113 12.40 -0.56 9.57
N LEU A 114 11.07 -0.62 9.73
CA LEU A 114 10.10 -0.67 8.64
C LEU A 114 10.22 0.55 7.72
N PHE A 115 10.20 1.76 8.28
CA PHE A 115 10.20 2.96 7.44
C PHE A 115 11.58 3.37 6.95
N ASN A 116 12.67 3.08 7.68
CA ASN A 116 14.00 3.55 7.31
C ASN A 116 14.79 2.55 6.46
N HIS A 117 14.49 1.25 6.56
CA HIS A 117 15.36 0.21 5.99
C HIS A 117 14.61 -0.85 5.17
N ALA A 118 13.28 -0.88 5.21
CA ALA A 118 12.53 -1.84 4.41
C ALA A 118 12.52 -1.49 2.92
N THR A 119 12.39 -2.53 2.11
CA THR A 119 12.21 -2.42 0.68
C THR A 119 10.97 -3.16 0.21
N ILE A 120 10.38 -2.71 -0.88
CA ILE A 120 9.27 -3.39 -1.55
C ILE A 120 9.77 -3.96 -2.87
N ASP A 121 9.33 -5.17 -3.16
CA ASP A 121 9.47 -5.84 -4.46
C ASP A 121 8.07 -6.13 -5.03
N ILE A 122 7.88 -5.83 -6.32
CA ILE A 122 6.65 -6.17 -7.04
C ILE A 122 7.01 -6.97 -8.29
N THR A 123 6.45 -8.16 -8.35
CA THR A 123 6.62 -9.09 -9.47
C THR A 123 5.26 -9.39 -10.08
N ILE A 124 5.16 -9.30 -11.41
CA ILE A 124 3.94 -9.64 -12.16
C ILE A 124 4.34 -10.66 -13.21
N ASN A 125 3.68 -11.83 -13.21
CA ASN A 125 4.00 -12.96 -14.11
C ASN A 125 5.49 -13.32 -14.13
N ASN A 126 6.11 -13.36 -12.95
CA ASN A 126 7.55 -13.63 -12.73
C ASN A 126 8.51 -12.57 -13.31
N VAL A 127 8.01 -11.43 -13.79
CA VAL A 127 8.82 -10.27 -14.16
C VAL A 127 8.82 -9.28 -13.00
N GLN A 128 10.01 -8.92 -12.52
CA GLN A 128 10.16 -7.94 -11.45
C GLN A 128 10.07 -6.53 -12.03
N TYR A 129 8.99 -5.82 -11.72
CA TYR A 129 8.76 -4.45 -12.19
C TYR A 129 9.31 -3.41 -11.22
N LEU A 130 9.42 -3.78 -9.95
CA LEU A 130 9.90 -2.93 -8.89
C LEU A 130 10.79 -3.78 -8.00
N GLN A 131 12.04 -3.36 -7.84
CA GLN A 131 13.07 -4.08 -7.08
C GLN A 131 13.69 -3.13 -6.06
N ASN A 132 13.78 -3.58 -4.81
CA ASN A 132 14.40 -2.86 -3.71
C ASN A 132 13.87 -1.42 -3.54
N TYR A 133 12.56 -1.23 -3.71
CA TYR A 133 11.96 0.09 -3.63
C TYR A 133 11.90 0.57 -2.18
N SER A 134 12.70 1.58 -1.86
CA SER A 134 12.85 2.08 -0.50
C SER A 134 11.53 2.61 0.07
N VAL A 135 11.12 2.06 1.22
CA VAL A 135 9.91 2.48 1.94
C VAL A 135 10.03 3.87 2.53
N SER A 136 11.25 4.36 2.79
CA SER A 136 11.50 5.68 3.38
C SER A 136 10.87 6.85 2.62
N ARG A 137 10.56 6.65 1.32
CA ARG A 137 9.85 7.62 0.47
C ARG A 137 8.42 7.89 0.93
N MET A 138 7.78 6.90 1.55
CA MET A 138 6.40 6.97 2.04
C MET A 138 6.32 7.43 3.50
N ARG A 139 7.46 7.57 4.17
CA ARG A 139 7.52 8.09 5.54
C ARG A 139 7.21 9.59 5.54
N THR A 140 6.11 9.96 6.21
CA THR A 140 5.81 11.35 6.53
C THR A 140 5.77 11.48 8.04
N VAL A 141 6.53 12.44 8.57
CA VAL A 141 6.58 12.77 10.00
C VAL A 141 6.04 14.18 10.11
N GLY A 142 5.01 14.40 10.94
CA GLY A 142 4.57 15.76 11.19
C GLY A 142 5.59 16.53 12.02
N ILE A 143 5.51 17.85 11.90
CA ILE A 143 6.37 18.76 12.64
C ILE A 143 5.68 18.97 13.97
N THR A 144 6.19 18.35 15.03
CA THR A 144 5.70 18.60 16.39
C THR A 144 5.75 20.10 16.67
N GLN A 145 4.61 20.78 16.71
CA GLN A 145 4.52 21.99 17.53
C GLN A 145 4.61 21.51 18.97
N GLN A 146 5.77 21.76 19.55
CA GLN A 146 6.11 21.43 20.91
C GLN A 146 4.96 21.85 21.85
N LYS A 147 4.30 20.86 22.48
CA LYS A 147 3.40 20.99 23.65
C LYS A 147 1.95 21.48 23.45
N VAL A 148 1.13 20.97 22.51
CA VAL A 148 -0.34 20.96 22.73
C VAL A 148 -1.00 19.79 21.99
N GLY A 149 -1.26 18.68 22.70
CA GLY A 149 -2.31 17.67 22.48
C GLY A 149 -2.93 17.44 21.09
N GLN A 150 -2.16 17.34 20.01
CA GLN A 150 -2.69 16.90 18.71
C GLN A 150 -2.15 15.52 18.37
N GLN A 151 -3.04 14.54 18.32
CA GLN A 151 -2.79 13.27 17.64
C GLN A 151 -2.64 13.57 16.15
N GLU A 152 -1.54 13.14 15.55
CA GLU A 152 -1.38 13.24 14.09
C GLU A 152 -2.27 12.18 13.46
N GLU A 153 -3.52 12.55 13.21
CA GLU A 153 -4.48 11.72 12.48
C GLU A 153 -4.04 11.56 11.02
N PHE A 154 -4.41 10.41 10.44
CA PHE A 154 -4.20 10.12 9.03
C PHE A 154 -4.78 11.25 8.16
N ASN A 155 -3.92 11.99 7.46
CA ASN A 155 -4.35 12.90 6.42
C ASN A 155 -4.29 12.18 5.08
N ALA A 156 -5.39 12.22 4.31
CA ALA A 156 -5.47 11.61 2.99
C ALA A 156 -4.38 12.09 2.01
N THR A 157 -3.67 13.18 2.29
CA THR A 157 -2.60 13.71 1.43
C THR A 157 -1.19 13.25 1.87
N TYR A 158 -1.01 12.80 3.11
CA TYR A 158 0.30 12.44 3.66
C TYR A 158 0.55 10.92 3.57
N GLY A 159 1.82 10.52 3.53
CA GLY A 159 2.21 9.10 3.49
C GLY A 159 2.13 8.41 2.12
N PHE A 160 1.67 9.11 1.07
CA PHE A 160 1.66 8.62 -0.30
C PHE A 160 2.82 9.20 -1.11
N TYR A 161 3.42 8.35 -1.95
CA TYR A 161 4.48 8.73 -2.87
C TYR A 161 4.12 8.30 -4.30
N PRO A 162 4.38 9.15 -5.32
CA PRO A 162 4.09 8.81 -6.70
C PRO A 162 4.91 7.60 -7.18
N MET A 163 4.25 6.69 -7.88
CA MET A 163 4.89 5.56 -8.55
C MET A 163 5.24 5.93 -9.99
N VAL A 164 6.54 5.95 -10.29
CA VAL A 164 7.05 6.11 -11.65
C VAL A 164 8.10 5.04 -11.90
N PRO A 165 7.88 4.10 -12.85
CA PRO A 165 6.69 3.97 -13.71
C PRO A 165 5.43 3.52 -12.95
N THR A 166 4.25 3.79 -13.51
CA THR A 166 2.97 3.26 -13.00
C THR A 166 2.90 1.75 -13.19
N LEU A 167 2.34 1.03 -12.23
CA LEU A 167 2.19 -0.42 -12.31
C LEU A 167 0.74 -0.80 -12.57
N GLN A 168 0.51 -1.85 -13.35
CA GLN A 168 -0.84 -2.37 -13.61
C GLN A 168 -0.98 -3.78 -13.06
N PHE A 169 -1.87 -3.93 -12.09
CA PHE A 169 -2.33 -5.20 -11.58
C PHE A 169 -3.53 -5.67 -12.41
N SER A 170 -3.59 -6.98 -12.66
CA SER A 170 -4.70 -7.59 -13.37
C SER A 170 -5.14 -8.83 -12.62
N GLY A 171 -6.46 -9.05 -12.60
CA GLY A 171 -7.08 -10.23 -12.02
C GLY A 171 -6.68 -11.57 -12.65
N THR A 172 -6.03 -11.57 -13.82
CA THR A 172 -5.57 -12.77 -14.53
C THR A 172 -4.06 -12.98 -14.46
N ASN A 173 -3.30 -11.97 -14.01
CA ASN A 173 -1.86 -12.07 -13.84
C ASN A 173 -1.52 -12.49 -12.41
N LYS A 174 -0.48 -13.32 -12.27
CA LYS A 174 0.08 -13.64 -10.95
C LYS A 174 0.89 -12.44 -10.47
N SER A 175 0.30 -11.66 -9.57
CA SER A 175 0.94 -10.50 -8.96
C SER A 175 1.42 -10.85 -7.55
N THR A 176 2.68 -10.58 -7.24
CA THR A 176 3.26 -10.79 -5.92
C THR A 176 3.87 -9.48 -5.45
N VAL A 177 3.37 -8.99 -4.32
CA VAL A 177 3.84 -7.76 -3.67
C VAL A 177 4.44 -8.16 -2.34
N THR A 178 5.74 -7.93 -2.18
CA THR A 178 6.48 -8.35 -0.99
C THR A 178 7.21 -7.17 -0.38
N LEU A 179 7.03 -6.99 0.93
CA LEU A 179 7.82 -6.08 1.75
C LEU A 179 8.90 -6.89 2.46
N ASN A 180 10.15 -6.48 2.30
CA ASN A 180 11.32 -7.10 2.89
C ASN A 180 11.92 -6.18 3.97
N LEU A 181 12.17 -6.76 5.13
CA LEU A 181 12.78 -6.13 6.28
C LEU A 181 14.19 -6.70 6.50
N PRO A 182 15.14 -5.88 6.94
CA PRO A 182 16.47 -6.36 7.33
C PRO A 182 16.44 -7.17 8.63
N SER A 183 15.46 -6.93 9.50
CA SER A 183 15.26 -7.63 10.78
C SER A 183 13.77 -7.77 11.08
N SER A 184 13.39 -8.77 11.90
CA SER A 184 12.00 -8.98 12.26
C SER A 184 11.47 -7.87 13.18
N LEU A 185 10.16 -7.66 13.15
CA LEU A 185 9.48 -6.69 14.03
C LEU A 185 9.18 -7.28 15.42
N THR A 186 10.09 -8.10 15.96
CA THR A 186 9.85 -8.99 17.11
C THR A 186 9.36 -8.27 18.37
N ALA A 187 9.82 -7.05 18.66
CA ALA A 187 9.39 -6.34 19.88
C ALA A 187 7.93 -5.88 19.83
N ALA A 188 7.39 -5.64 18.63
CA ALA A 188 5.98 -5.29 18.42
C ALA A 188 5.04 -6.51 18.51
N GLY A 189 5.56 -7.73 18.74
CA GLY A 189 4.76 -8.97 18.75
C GLY A 189 3.79 -9.11 19.92
N SER A 190 3.82 -8.20 20.90
CA SER A 190 2.87 -8.15 22.02
C SER A 190 1.61 -7.33 21.71
N GLY A 191 1.64 -6.49 20.68
CA GLY A 191 0.50 -5.68 20.25
C GLY A 191 -0.18 -6.24 19.00
N SER A 192 -1.49 -6.01 18.86
CA SER A 192 -2.24 -6.31 17.63
C SER A 192 -1.93 -5.25 16.58
N TYR A 193 -0.87 -5.44 15.79
CA TYR A 193 -0.47 -4.53 14.73
C TYR A 193 -0.71 -5.11 13.33
N VAL A 194 -1.03 -4.23 12.38
CA VAL A 194 -1.11 -4.56 10.95
C VAL A 194 -0.23 -3.63 10.13
N ILE A 195 0.32 -4.16 9.04
CA ILE A 195 0.98 -3.39 8.00
C ILE A 195 0.01 -3.25 6.85
N ILE A 196 -0.16 -2.02 6.39
CA ILE A 196 -1.09 -1.68 5.32
C ILE A 196 -0.31 -1.06 4.17
N LEU A 197 -0.37 -1.69 3.01
CA LEU A 197 0.12 -1.16 1.76
C LEU A 197 -1.09 -0.71 0.94
N GLN A 198 -1.19 0.60 0.70
CA GLN A 198 -2.28 1.18 -0.07
C GLN A 198 -1.77 1.70 -1.40
N PHE A 199 -2.43 1.28 -2.47
CA PHE A 199 -2.24 1.83 -3.80
C PHE A 199 -3.41 2.73 -4.15
N ARG A 200 -3.13 3.89 -4.75
CA ARG A 200 -4.15 4.75 -5.35
C ARG A 200 -3.98 4.78 -6.86
N GLY A 201 -5.09 4.90 -7.57
CA GLY A 201 -5.04 5.02 -9.03
C GLY A 201 -6.39 4.76 -9.68
N PHE A 202 -6.38 3.92 -10.71
CA PHE A 202 -7.54 3.73 -11.58
C PHE A 202 -7.95 2.26 -11.68
N LEU A 203 -9.21 1.99 -11.37
CA LEU A 203 -9.85 0.69 -11.58
C LEU A 203 -10.53 0.67 -12.95
N SER A 204 -10.21 -0.35 -13.75
CA SER A 204 -10.86 -0.63 -15.03
C SER A 204 -11.71 -1.90 -14.91
N LEU A 205 -13.03 -1.71 -14.97
CA LEU A 205 -14.01 -2.77 -14.75
C LEU A 205 -14.06 -3.75 -15.92
N GLY A 206 -14.09 -5.04 -15.61
CA GLY A 206 -14.09 -6.13 -16.58
C GLY A 206 -12.83 -6.20 -17.44
N ALA A 207 -11.76 -5.50 -17.06
CA ALA A 207 -10.58 -5.26 -17.88
C ALA A 207 -9.38 -6.16 -17.58
N SER A 208 -9.56 -7.24 -16.80
CA SER A 208 -8.48 -8.16 -16.37
C SER A 208 -7.52 -8.57 -17.49
N ASN A 209 -8.03 -8.96 -18.67
CA ASN A 209 -7.17 -9.29 -19.82
C ASN A 209 -6.96 -8.10 -20.75
N LEU A 210 -5.77 -7.49 -20.73
CA LEU A 210 -5.42 -6.46 -21.73
C LEU A 210 -5.43 -7.03 -23.15
N ASN A 211 -4.98 -8.28 -23.33
CA ASN A 211 -4.99 -8.98 -24.62
C ASN A 211 -6.06 -10.08 -24.58
N LYS A 212 -7.06 -10.00 -25.45
CA LYS A 212 -7.81 -11.17 -25.90
C LYS A 212 -7.26 -11.61 -27.24
#